data_AF-A0A7J8U809-F1
#
_entry.id   AF-A0A7J8U809-F1
#
_cell.length_a   1.000
_cell.length_b   1.000
_cell.length_c   1.000
_cell.angle_alpha   90.00
_cell.angle_beta   90.00
_cell.angle_gamma   90.00
#
_symmetry.space_group_name_H-M   'P 1'
#
loop_
_entity.id
_entity.type
_entity.pdbx_description
1 polymer ?
#
loop_
_entity_poly.entity_id
_entity_poly.type
_entity_poly.pdbx_seq_one_letter_code
_entity_poly.pdbx_strand_id
1 'polypeptide(L)'
;MRAVPYYSQSHLLQSLRHINDTSSLSLFPNFRPSSLRIPHLSSFSNARADTHTKTKIETGNGNNSLPAPDPQQKLLQVVLVSPQIPGNAGCIARTCAASAVALHLVGPLGFKVDDTKLKRAGLDYWPYVVVRIHGSWEEFQNYFKQQEGDKRLLAFTKRGTAIHSDFSYRKGDYLIFGSETCGLPPDVLLDCKSETFGGGTIRIPMVETYVRCLNLSVSVGIAVYEASRQLNYEQLQVPSTNSGDFEQSLLTEDIFA
;
A
#
# COMPACT_ATOMS: atom_id res chain seq x y z
N MET A 1 -29.86 -5.42 -39.49
CA MET A 1 -29.40 -6.82 -39.33
C MET A 1 -28.30 -7.09 -40.34
N ARG A 2 -27.04 -7.18 -39.90
CA ARG A 2 -25.91 -7.66 -40.69
C ARG A 2 -25.18 -8.73 -39.87
N ALA A 3 -24.97 -9.89 -40.46
CA ALA A 3 -24.34 -11.05 -39.85
C ALA A 3 -22.82 -10.86 -39.74
N VAL A 4 -22.24 -11.36 -38.64
CA VAL A 4 -20.79 -11.43 -38.41
C VAL A 4 -20.33 -12.85 -38.78
N PRO A 5 -19.26 -13.06 -39.56
CA PRO A 5 -18.81 -14.40 -39.91
C PRO A 5 -18.02 -15.06 -38.77
N TYR A 6 -18.39 -16.30 -38.45
CA TYR A 6 -17.65 -17.22 -37.57
C TYR A 6 -16.38 -17.73 -38.28
N TYR A 7 -15.23 -17.64 -37.62
CA TYR A 7 -14.01 -18.36 -38.04
C TYR A 7 -13.90 -19.68 -37.26
N SER A 8 -13.77 -20.79 -38.00
CA SER A 8 -13.59 -22.16 -37.50
C SER A 8 -12.20 -22.37 -36.88
N GLN A 9 -12.13 -23.12 -35.79
CA GLN A 9 -10.91 -23.50 -35.04
C GLN A 9 -9.85 -24.30 -35.84
N SER A 10 -10.09 -24.63 -37.11
CA SER A 10 -9.16 -25.43 -37.92
C SER A 10 -7.98 -24.64 -38.54
N HIS A 11 -8.02 -23.30 -38.56
CA HIS A 11 -6.97 -22.50 -39.24
C HIS A 11 -5.79 -22.06 -38.34
N LEU A 12 -5.90 -22.13 -37.01
CA LEU A 12 -4.82 -21.73 -36.09
C LEU A 12 -3.77 -22.83 -35.85
N LEU A 13 -4.07 -24.09 -36.19
CA LEU A 13 -3.16 -25.22 -35.97
C LEU A 13 -2.16 -25.46 -37.12
N GLN A 14 -2.27 -24.73 -38.23
CA GLN A 14 -1.36 -24.87 -39.37
C GLN A 14 -0.17 -23.88 -39.32
N SER A 15 -0.20 -22.91 -38.41
CA SER A 15 0.87 -21.90 -38.26
C SER A 15 1.92 -22.25 -37.17
N LEU A 16 1.76 -23.38 -36.48
CA LEU A 16 2.64 -23.81 -35.37
C LEU A 16 3.55 -25.01 -35.70
N ARG A 17 3.74 -25.34 -36.99
CA ARG A 17 4.64 -26.43 -37.44
C ARG A 17 5.86 -25.97 -38.22
N HIS A 18 6.37 -24.77 -37.95
CA HIS A 18 7.61 -24.28 -38.60
C HIS A 18 8.62 -23.60 -37.68
N ILE A 19 8.56 -23.83 -36.37
CA ILE A 19 9.58 -23.36 -35.44
C ILE A 19 10.20 -24.57 -34.74
N ASN A 20 11.02 -25.30 -35.49
CA ASN A 20 11.98 -26.26 -34.95
C ASN A 20 13.14 -26.33 -35.94
N ASP A 21 13.90 -25.24 -36.02
CA ASP A 21 15.24 -25.25 -36.62
C ASP A 21 16.23 -24.65 -35.63
N THR A 22 17.04 -25.54 -35.09
CA THR A 22 18.22 -25.27 -34.28
C THR A 22 19.35 -24.80 -35.19
N SER A 23 19.70 -23.51 -35.17
CA SER A 23 21.06 -23.03 -35.45
C SER A 23 21.15 -21.52 -35.25
N SER A 24 22.26 -21.10 -34.63
CA SER A 24 22.69 -19.72 -34.38
C SER A 24 21.99 -18.98 -33.24
N LEU A 25 22.71 -18.81 -32.13
CA LEU A 25 22.74 -17.59 -31.29
C LEU A 25 23.86 -17.75 -30.26
N SER A 26 25.09 -17.61 -30.75
CA SER A 26 26.24 -17.21 -29.94
C SER A 26 26.22 -15.68 -29.84
N LEU A 27 25.83 -15.11 -28.70
CA LEU A 27 26.19 -13.74 -28.26
C LEU A 27 25.52 -13.42 -26.91
N PHE A 28 26.03 -13.97 -25.82
CA PHE A 28 25.94 -13.37 -24.49
C PHE A 28 27.23 -13.69 -23.72
N PRO A 29 27.96 -12.68 -23.18
CA PRO A 29 29.20 -12.93 -22.46
C PRO A 29 28.95 -13.55 -21.08
N ASN A 30 29.76 -14.56 -20.76
CA ASN A 30 29.83 -15.27 -19.49
C ASN A 30 30.13 -14.33 -18.31
N PHE A 31 29.21 -14.20 -17.36
CA PHE A 31 29.52 -13.62 -16.05
C PHE A 31 29.89 -14.75 -15.07
N ARG A 32 31.18 -14.84 -14.74
CA ARG A 32 31.70 -15.69 -13.65
C ARG A 32 31.61 -14.90 -12.33
N PRO A 33 31.13 -15.49 -11.21
CA PRO A 33 31.28 -14.88 -9.90
C PRO A 33 32.68 -15.17 -9.36
N SER A 34 33.55 -14.15 -9.35
CA SER A 34 34.82 -14.17 -8.62
C SER A 34 34.59 -13.78 -7.15
N SER A 35 35.19 -14.57 -6.26
CA SER A 35 35.15 -14.46 -4.80
C SER A 35 35.39 -13.05 -4.26
N LEU A 36 34.45 -12.55 -3.46
CA LEU A 36 34.67 -11.39 -2.57
C LEU A 36 34.76 -11.88 -1.13
N ARG A 37 35.94 -11.65 -0.53
CA ARG A 37 36.30 -11.96 0.84
C ARG A 37 35.54 -11.05 1.81
N ILE A 38 34.99 -11.64 2.86
CA ILE A 38 34.47 -10.96 4.04
C ILE A 38 35.66 -10.62 4.96
N PRO A 39 35.83 -9.37 5.43
CA PRO A 39 36.80 -9.08 6.47
C PRO A 39 36.30 -9.51 7.85
N HIS A 40 37.19 -10.19 8.58
CA HIS A 40 37.05 -10.77 9.90
C HIS A 40 37.06 -9.69 11.00
N LEU A 41 36.03 -9.65 11.85
CA LEU A 41 36.01 -8.80 13.04
C LEU A 41 36.78 -9.48 14.18
N SER A 42 37.88 -8.88 14.61
CA SER A 42 38.68 -9.34 15.75
C SER A 42 38.02 -8.93 17.08
N SER A 43 37.95 -9.92 17.97
CA SER A 43 37.73 -9.84 19.41
C SER A 43 38.51 -8.71 20.09
N PHE A 44 37.85 -7.98 20.99
CA PHE A 44 38.50 -7.36 22.15
C PHE A 44 37.71 -7.67 23.42
N SER A 45 38.37 -8.41 24.30
CA SER A 45 37.99 -8.71 25.67
C SER A 45 38.30 -7.55 26.62
N ASN A 46 37.48 -7.43 27.67
CA ASN A 46 37.74 -6.93 29.04
C ASN A 46 36.63 -5.96 29.47
N ALA A 47 36.33 -5.74 30.75
CA ALA A 47 36.42 -6.48 31.99
C ALA A 47 35.77 -5.54 33.03
N ARG A 48 35.26 -6.13 34.12
CA ARG A 48 34.99 -5.52 35.43
C ARG A 48 33.90 -4.45 35.56
N ALA A 49 32.92 -4.84 36.37
CA ALA A 49 32.08 -3.97 37.17
C ALA A 49 32.91 -3.24 38.23
N ASP A 50 32.56 -1.98 38.50
CA ASP A 50 32.61 -1.37 39.82
C ASP A 50 31.64 -0.19 39.93
N THR A 51 31.17 -0.01 41.16
CA THR A 51 30.13 0.87 41.67
C THR A 51 30.53 2.35 41.78
N HIS A 52 29.63 3.29 41.46
CA HIS A 52 29.22 4.39 42.38
C HIS A 52 28.21 5.38 41.77
N THR A 53 27.22 5.73 42.59
CA THR A 53 26.37 6.94 42.61
C THR A 53 27.10 8.26 42.32
N LYS A 54 26.54 9.15 41.47
CA LYS A 54 26.00 10.50 41.83
C LYS A 54 25.66 11.40 40.60
N THR A 55 24.54 12.11 40.73
CA THR A 55 24.20 13.46 40.22
C THR A 55 24.05 13.77 38.71
N LYS A 56 22.78 14.12 38.40
CA LYS A 56 22.23 15.07 37.42
C LYS A 56 23.23 16.05 36.76
N ILE A 57 23.30 16.03 35.43
CA ILE A 57 23.69 17.15 34.58
C ILE A 57 22.68 17.22 33.43
N GLU A 58 21.97 18.35 33.35
CA GLU A 58 21.13 18.72 32.21
C GLU A 58 22.02 19.10 31.02
N THR A 59 21.82 18.47 29.87
CA THR A 59 22.29 18.96 28.57
C THR A 59 21.20 18.71 27.55
N GLY A 60 20.76 19.79 26.91
CA GLY A 60 19.79 19.77 25.84
C GLY A 60 20.42 19.50 24.47
N ASN A 61 19.53 19.17 23.54
CA ASN A 61 19.60 19.23 22.09
C ASN A 61 20.34 18.12 21.31
N GLY A 62 19.57 17.50 20.41
CA GLY A 62 20.12 16.69 19.32
C GLY A 62 19.18 15.71 18.62
N ASN A 63 17.86 15.71 18.85
CA ASN A 63 16.96 14.83 18.11
C ASN A 63 16.36 15.54 16.90
N ASN A 64 17.07 15.50 15.77
CA ASN A 64 16.50 15.75 14.44
C ASN A 64 15.64 14.55 14.00
N SER A 65 14.67 14.17 14.82
CA SER A 65 13.58 13.31 14.36
C SER A 65 12.56 14.21 13.66
N LEU A 66 12.36 14.00 12.36
CA LEU A 66 11.22 14.57 11.64
C LEU A 66 9.97 14.34 12.51
N PRO A 67 9.17 15.38 12.81
CA PRO A 67 7.96 15.20 13.60
C PRO A 67 7.07 14.19 12.87
N ALA A 68 6.64 13.14 13.59
CA ALA A 68 5.65 12.22 13.05
C ALA A 68 4.43 13.06 12.63
N PRO A 69 3.89 12.87 11.41
CA PRO A 69 2.76 13.65 10.94
C PRO A 69 1.61 13.51 11.94
N ASP A 70 0.97 14.64 12.27
CA ASP A 70 -0.17 14.71 13.17
C ASP A 70 -1.22 13.64 12.79
N PRO A 71 -1.53 12.68 13.69
CA PRO A 71 -2.46 11.60 13.40
C PRO A 71 -3.90 12.06 13.12
N GLN A 72 -4.26 13.32 13.42
CA GLN A 72 -5.67 13.68 13.61
C GLN A 72 -6.39 14.32 12.41
N GLN A 73 -5.75 14.58 11.27
CA GLN A 73 -6.45 15.03 10.06
C GLN A 73 -5.82 14.46 8.78
N LYS A 74 -6.05 13.18 8.53
CA LYS A 74 -5.72 12.55 7.25
C LYS A 74 -6.84 12.78 6.24
N LEU A 75 -6.49 13.28 5.06
CA LEU A 75 -7.46 13.55 3.98
C LEU A 75 -8.13 12.28 3.47
N LEU A 76 -7.42 11.16 3.47
CA LEU A 76 -7.88 9.85 3.02
C LEU A 76 -7.42 8.77 3.97
N GLN A 77 -8.20 7.70 4.05
CA GLN A 77 -7.94 6.52 4.87
C GLN A 77 -8.17 5.26 4.03
N VAL A 78 -7.30 4.26 4.14
CA VAL A 78 -7.48 2.93 3.53
C VAL A 78 -7.84 1.93 4.61
N VAL A 79 -8.85 1.09 4.36
CA VAL A 79 -9.28 0.04 5.27
C VAL A 79 -9.27 -1.29 4.55
N LEU A 80 -8.45 -2.23 5.02
CA LEU A 80 -8.43 -3.61 4.52
C LEU A 80 -9.20 -4.51 5.47
N VAL A 81 -10.32 -5.07 4.99
CA VAL A 81 -11.17 -5.99 5.74
C VAL A 81 -10.77 -7.43 5.41
N SER A 82 -10.31 -8.14 6.45
CA SER A 82 -9.87 -9.52 6.41
C SER A 82 -8.81 -9.82 5.33
N PRO A 83 -7.72 -9.01 5.20
CA PRO A 83 -6.70 -9.25 4.19
C PRO A 83 -6.00 -10.59 4.44
N GLN A 84 -5.76 -11.36 3.36
CA GLN A 84 -5.25 -12.72 3.48
C GLN A 84 -3.80 -12.86 3.03
N ILE A 85 -3.34 -12.03 2.08
CA ILE A 85 -2.01 -12.18 1.48
C ILE A 85 -1.04 -11.12 2.05
N PRO A 86 -0.01 -11.51 2.82
CA PRO A 86 0.91 -10.57 3.47
C PRO A 86 1.68 -9.69 2.47
N GLY A 87 2.00 -10.23 1.28
CA GLY A 87 2.69 -9.47 0.23
C GLY A 87 1.88 -8.29 -0.29
N ASN A 88 0.56 -8.45 -0.44
CA ASN A 88 -0.32 -7.34 -0.84
C ASN A 88 -0.38 -6.29 0.27
N ALA A 89 -0.55 -6.72 1.53
CA ALA A 89 -0.58 -5.82 2.68
C ALA A 89 0.70 -4.98 2.78
N GLY A 90 1.88 -5.57 2.53
CA GLY A 90 3.15 -4.85 2.47
C GLY A 90 3.21 -3.81 1.34
N CYS A 91 2.78 -4.17 0.12
CA CYS A 91 2.73 -3.22 -1.00
C CYS A 91 1.73 -2.08 -0.77
N ILE A 92 0.60 -2.37 -0.14
CA ILE A 92 -0.41 -1.37 0.24
C ILE A 92 0.15 -0.45 1.31
N ALA A 93 0.81 -0.99 2.34
CA ALA A 93 1.48 -0.18 3.34
C ALA A 93 2.52 0.75 2.70
N ARG A 94 3.30 0.28 1.71
CA ARG A 94 4.22 1.15 0.95
C ARG A 94 3.50 2.30 0.27
N THR A 95 2.40 1.97 -0.42
CA THR A 95 1.57 2.93 -1.15
C THR A 95 1.00 3.98 -0.20
N CYS A 96 0.46 3.57 0.94
CA CYS A 96 -0.06 4.44 1.97
C CYS A 96 1.04 5.35 2.56
N ALA A 97 2.25 4.84 2.79
CA ALA A 97 3.41 5.64 3.20
C ALA A 97 3.73 6.74 2.18
N ALA A 98 3.90 6.35 0.92
CA ALA A 98 4.28 7.26 -0.17
C ALA A 98 3.20 8.31 -0.47
N SER A 99 1.93 8.02 -0.15
CA SER A 99 0.79 8.92 -0.40
C SER A 99 0.34 9.69 0.84
N ALA A 100 1.04 9.55 1.98
CA ALA A 100 0.67 10.09 3.29
C ALA A 100 -0.75 9.70 3.76
N VAL A 101 -1.26 8.58 3.27
CA VAL A 101 -2.58 8.01 3.58
C VAL A 101 -2.47 7.01 4.73
N ALA A 102 -3.44 7.05 5.64
CA ALA A 102 -3.46 6.14 6.77
C ALA A 102 -4.02 4.75 6.39
N LEU A 103 -3.49 3.71 7.03
CA LEU A 103 -3.89 2.32 6.79
C LEU A 103 -4.51 1.69 8.06
N HIS A 104 -5.69 1.11 7.90
CA HIS A 104 -6.34 0.26 8.89
C HIS A 104 -6.39 -1.19 8.39
N LEU A 105 -6.08 -2.12 9.28
CA LEU A 105 -6.28 -3.56 9.06
C LEU A 105 -7.40 -4.03 9.98
N VAL A 106 -8.46 -4.61 9.45
CA VAL A 106 -9.55 -5.18 10.26
C VAL A 106 -9.59 -6.70 10.09
N GLY A 107 -9.67 -7.39 11.22
CA GLY A 107 -9.59 -8.83 11.31
C GLY A 107 -10.85 -9.57 10.86
N PRO A 108 -10.74 -10.91 10.71
CA PRO A 108 -9.53 -11.71 10.95
C PRO A 108 -8.48 -11.56 9.84
N LEU A 109 -7.21 -11.36 10.23
CA LEU A 109 -6.09 -11.30 9.28
C LEU A 109 -5.64 -12.71 8.89
N GLY A 110 -5.39 -12.95 7.61
CA GLY A 110 -4.86 -14.24 7.14
C GLY A 110 -3.36 -14.45 7.41
N PHE A 111 -2.72 -13.49 8.09
CA PHE A 111 -1.30 -13.52 8.44
C PHE A 111 -1.06 -12.90 9.81
N LYS A 112 0.06 -13.28 10.44
CA LYS A 112 0.54 -12.64 11.67
C LYS A 112 1.32 -11.38 11.31
N VAL A 113 0.99 -10.28 11.97
CA VAL A 113 1.79 -9.07 11.96
C VAL A 113 2.90 -9.26 13.00
N ASP A 114 4.13 -9.44 12.54
CA ASP A 114 5.32 -9.63 13.37
C ASP A 114 6.39 -8.63 12.91
N ASP A 115 6.80 -7.75 13.81
CA ASP A 115 7.81 -6.71 13.60
C ASP A 115 9.08 -7.25 12.94
N THR A 116 9.48 -8.49 13.25
CA THR A 116 10.68 -9.11 12.67
C THR A 116 10.50 -9.38 11.17
N LYS A 117 9.32 -9.84 10.76
CA LYS A 117 9.00 -10.10 9.35
C LYS A 117 8.77 -8.81 8.58
N LEU A 118 8.16 -7.82 9.23
CA LEU A 118 7.96 -6.49 8.65
C LEU A 118 9.29 -5.80 8.37
N LYS A 119 10.21 -5.77 9.34
CA LYS A 119 11.56 -5.22 9.18
C LYS A 119 12.35 -5.93 8.09
N ARG A 120 12.29 -7.27 8.02
CA ARG A 120 12.98 -8.06 6.97
C ARG A 120 12.40 -7.86 5.58
N ALA A 121 11.13 -7.48 5.46
CA ALA A 121 10.49 -7.17 4.19
C ALA A 121 10.75 -5.72 3.72
N GLY A 122 11.61 -4.97 4.43
CA GLY A 122 11.87 -3.56 4.12
C GLY A 122 10.64 -2.68 4.36
N LEU A 123 9.87 -3.01 5.42
CA LEU A 123 8.70 -2.24 5.88
C LEU A 123 9.07 -1.40 7.12
N ASP A 124 10.19 -0.70 7.05
CA ASP A 124 10.63 0.28 8.07
C ASP A 124 9.61 1.42 8.27
N TYR A 125 8.79 1.69 7.25
CA TYR A 125 7.70 2.67 7.30
C TYR A 125 6.43 2.18 8.02
N TRP A 126 6.31 0.90 8.38
CA TRP A 126 5.08 0.33 8.95
C TRP A 126 4.50 1.12 10.15
N PRO A 127 5.31 1.58 11.14
CA PRO A 127 4.82 2.37 12.26
C PRO A 127 4.26 3.74 11.88
N TYR A 128 4.66 4.28 10.73
CA TYR A 128 4.24 5.60 10.26
C TYR A 128 2.95 5.55 9.42
N VAL A 129 2.47 4.35 9.09
CA VAL A 129 1.39 4.14 8.11
C VAL A 129 0.22 3.39 8.70
N VAL A 130 0.49 2.33 9.47
CA VAL A 130 -0.58 1.54 10.08
C VAL A 130 -1.06 2.28 11.33
N VAL A 131 -2.23 2.90 11.19
CA VAL A 131 -2.85 3.66 12.29
C VAL A 131 -3.34 2.70 13.37
N ARG A 132 -4.03 1.63 12.96
CA ARG A 132 -4.62 0.66 13.89
C ARG A 132 -4.94 -0.67 13.24
N ILE A 133 -4.70 -1.75 13.99
CA ILE A 133 -5.24 -3.08 13.71
C ILE A 133 -6.48 -3.26 14.58
N HIS A 134 -7.62 -3.57 13.95
CA HIS A 134 -8.89 -3.81 14.61
C HIS A 134 -9.18 -5.32 14.58
N GLY A 135 -9.62 -5.89 15.69
CA GLY A 135 -9.90 -7.33 15.80
C GLY A 135 -11.10 -7.76 14.95
N SER A 136 -12.05 -6.85 14.71
CA SER A 136 -13.27 -7.11 13.94
C SER A 136 -13.75 -5.85 13.21
N TRP A 137 -14.74 -6.02 12.32
CA TRP A 137 -15.44 -4.90 11.70
C TRP A 137 -16.15 -4.00 12.73
N GLU A 138 -16.76 -4.60 13.75
CA GLU A 138 -17.41 -3.86 14.84
C GLU A 138 -16.42 -2.95 15.60
N GLU A 139 -15.21 -3.43 15.89
CA GLU A 139 -14.19 -2.60 16.53
C GLU A 139 -13.79 -1.42 15.64
N PHE A 140 -13.62 -1.66 14.33
CA PHE A 140 -13.37 -0.59 13.37
C PHE A 140 -14.53 0.42 13.35
N GLN A 141 -15.78 -0.03 13.35
CA GLN A 141 -16.95 0.86 13.36
C GLN A 141 -17.00 1.73 14.62
N ASN A 142 -16.69 1.17 15.78
CA ASN A 142 -16.63 1.91 17.04
C ASN A 142 -15.55 2.99 16.99
N TYR A 143 -14.35 2.66 16.48
CA TYR A 143 -13.29 3.63 16.23
C TYR A 143 -13.73 4.72 15.24
N PHE A 144 -14.31 4.31 14.10
CA PHE A 144 -14.74 5.20 13.02
C PHE A 144 -15.77 6.21 13.52
N LYS A 145 -16.77 5.78 14.30
CA LYS A 145 -17.81 6.64 14.87
C LYS A 145 -17.24 7.74 15.78
N GLN A 146 -16.15 7.46 16.49
CA GLN A 146 -15.48 8.41 17.38
C GLN A 146 -14.66 9.49 16.66
N GLN A 147 -14.34 9.31 15.37
CA GLN A 147 -13.58 10.31 14.64
C GLN A 147 -14.40 11.57 14.39
N GLU A 148 -13.80 12.75 14.40
CA GLU A 148 -14.52 14.00 14.12
C GLU A 148 -14.46 14.35 12.62
N GLY A 149 -15.30 15.30 12.20
CA GLY A 149 -15.36 15.78 10.82
C GLY A 149 -16.21 14.93 9.87
N ASP A 150 -16.33 15.44 8.64
CA ASP A 150 -17.04 14.75 7.56
C ASP A 150 -16.29 13.47 7.19
N LYS A 151 -17.01 12.35 7.16
CA LYS A 151 -16.45 11.03 6.88
C LYS A 151 -17.50 10.11 6.28
N ARG A 152 -17.08 9.28 5.34
CA ARG A 152 -17.95 8.25 4.74
C ARG A 152 -17.15 7.04 4.28
N LEU A 153 -17.84 5.91 4.21
CA LEU A 153 -17.30 4.61 3.82
C LEU A 153 -17.54 4.39 2.32
N LEU A 154 -16.47 4.19 1.55
CA LEU A 154 -16.50 3.94 0.12
C LEU A 154 -16.07 2.50 -0.18
N ALA A 155 -17.02 1.66 -0.55
CA ALA A 155 -16.74 0.25 -0.81
C ALA A 155 -16.20 0.04 -2.22
N PHE A 156 -14.93 -0.37 -2.34
CA PHE A 156 -14.37 -0.84 -3.61
C PHE A 156 -14.75 -2.30 -3.84
N THR A 157 -15.53 -2.54 -4.89
CA THR A 157 -15.99 -3.87 -5.26
C THR A 157 -16.18 -3.95 -6.77
N LYS A 158 -15.95 -5.14 -7.32
CA LYS A 158 -16.14 -5.42 -8.75
C LYS A 158 -17.53 -5.03 -9.25
N ARG A 159 -18.55 -5.17 -8.40
CA ARG A 159 -19.96 -4.85 -8.71
C ARG A 159 -20.38 -3.46 -8.24
N GLY A 160 -19.42 -2.53 -8.10
CA GLY A 160 -19.69 -1.15 -7.71
C GLY A 160 -20.58 -0.44 -8.73
N THR A 161 -21.42 0.47 -8.26
CA THR A 161 -22.35 1.21 -9.12
C THR A 161 -21.67 2.40 -9.78
N ALA A 162 -20.70 3.02 -9.11
CA ALA A 162 -19.92 4.13 -9.64
C ALA A 162 -18.57 3.67 -10.21
N ILE A 163 -18.10 4.33 -11.27
CA ILE A 163 -16.73 4.15 -11.78
C ILE A 163 -15.79 5.00 -10.93
N HIS A 164 -14.64 4.44 -10.53
CA HIS A 164 -13.67 5.13 -9.66
C HIS A 164 -13.26 6.53 -10.16
N SER A 165 -13.03 6.70 -11.46
CA SER A 165 -12.62 7.98 -12.06
C SER A 165 -13.74 9.01 -12.19
N ASP A 166 -15.00 8.58 -12.15
CA ASP A 166 -16.17 9.44 -12.28
C ASP A 166 -16.77 9.81 -10.91
N PHE A 167 -16.32 9.11 -9.86
CA PHE A 167 -16.75 9.35 -8.49
C PHE A 167 -16.11 10.64 -7.95
N SER A 168 -16.86 11.43 -7.17
CA SER A 168 -16.33 12.63 -6.53
C SER A 168 -15.81 12.33 -5.13
N TYR A 169 -14.49 12.19 -5.00
CA TYR A 169 -13.83 11.98 -3.70
C TYR A 169 -13.81 13.26 -2.86
N ARG A 170 -13.77 13.09 -1.54
CA ARG A 170 -13.79 14.17 -0.55
C ARG A 170 -12.77 13.89 0.56
N LYS A 171 -12.38 14.96 1.25
CA LYS A 171 -11.59 14.84 2.48
C LYS A 171 -12.40 14.04 3.52
N GLY A 172 -11.74 13.12 4.22
CA GLY A 172 -12.36 12.22 5.19
C GLY A 172 -12.95 10.95 4.58
N ASP A 173 -12.71 10.66 3.29
CA ASP A 173 -13.15 9.41 2.68
C ASP A 173 -12.33 8.21 3.18
N TYR A 174 -13.04 7.15 3.58
CA TYR A 174 -12.47 5.85 3.94
C TYR A 174 -12.68 4.88 2.77
N LEU A 175 -11.59 4.51 2.12
CA LEU A 175 -11.55 3.60 0.98
C LEU A 175 -11.49 2.15 1.51
N ILE A 176 -12.62 1.43 1.42
CA ILE A 176 -12.79 0.10 2.02
C ILE A 176 -12.57 -0.98 0.97
N PHE A 177 -11.66 -1.90 1.25
CA PHE A 177 -11.35 -3.06 0.41
C PHE A 177 -11.48 -4.34 1.22
N GLY A 178 -12.02 -5.38 0.58
CA GLY A 178 -12.14 -6.68 1.18
C GLY A 178 -10.96 -7.59 0.88
N SER A 179 -11.07 -8.83 1.35
CA SER A 179 -10.10 -9.88 1.08
C SER A 179 -9.93 -10.17 -0.42
N GLU A 180 -8.76 -10.69 -0.80
CA GLU A 180 -8.44 -11.06 -2.18
C GLU A 180 -9.35 -12.15 -2.75
N THR A 181 -9.84 -13.04 -1.87
CA THR A 181 -10.58 -14.24 -2.26
C THR A 181 -12.08 -14.02 -2.24
N CYS A 182 -12.60 -13.36 -1.21
CA CYS A 182 -14.04 -13.22 -0.99
C CYS A 182 -14.55 -11.79 -1.22
N GLY A 183 -13.67 -10.80 -1.39
CA GLY A 183 -14.05 -9.40 -1.42
C GLY A 183 -14.58 -8.92 -0.06
N LEU A 184 -15.48 -7.94 -0.08
CA LEU A 184 -16.08 -7.36 1.11
C LEU A 184 -17.20 -8.26 1.66
N PRO A 185 -17.24 -8.50 2.99
CA PRO A 185 -18.37 -9.14 3.64
C PRO A 185 -19.71 -8.39 3.40
N PRO A 186 -20.86 -9.09 3.37
CA PRO A 186 -22.15 -8.47 3.08
C PRO A 186 -22.57 -7.36 4.05
N ASP A 187 -22.30 -7.53 5.34
CA ASP A 187 -22.53 -6.54 6.40
C ASP A 187 -21.74 -5.26 6.16
N VAL A 188 -20.45 -5.38 5.81
CA VAL A 188 -19.61 -4.23 5.44
C VAL A 188 -20.16 -3.49 4.22
N LEU A 189 -20.65 -4.23 3.22
CA LEU A 189 -21.28 -3.63 2.03
C LEU A 189 -22.60 -2.92 2.36
N LEU A 190 -23.37 -3.42 3.32
CA LEU A 190 -24.59 -2.75 3.79
C LEU A 190 -24.25 -1.43 4.48
N ASP A 191 -23.23 -1.40 5.33
CA ASP A 191 -22.81 -0.18 6.01
C ASP A 191 -22.31 0.88 5.03
N CYS A 192 -21.56 0.48 4.00
CA CYS A 192 -21.09 1.39 2.94
C CYS A 192 -22.22 1.96 2.07
N LYS A 193 -23.43 1.37 2.14
CA LYS A 193 -24.64 1.83 1.46
C LYS A 193 -25.63 2.54 2.40
N SER A 194 -25.33 2.61 3.69
CA SER A 194 -26.22 3.24 4.67
C SER A 194 -26.31 4.76 4.45
N GLU A 195 -27.46 5.35 4.77
CA GLU A 195 -27.66 6.80 4.66
C GLU A 195 -26.80 7.61 5.65
N THR A 196 -26.40 7.00 6.77
CA THR A 196 -25.68 7.71 7.84
C THR A 196 -24.22 7.96 7.48
N PHE A 197 -23.51 6.91 7.06
CA PHE A 197 -22.06 6.96 6.83
C PHE A 197 -21.64 6.32 5.50
N GLY A 198 -22.57 5.78 4.72
CA GLY A 198 -22.28 5.16 3.44
C GLY A 198 -22.06 6.21 2.35
N GLY A 199 -20.98 6.07 1.60
CA GLY A 199 -20.74 6.87 0.39
C GLY A 199 -20.97 6.09 -0.90
N GLY A 200 -21.36 4.82 -0.81
CA GLY A 200 -21.72 3.97 -1.95
C GLY A 200 -20.65 2.93 -2.32
N THR A 201 -20.87 2.29 -3.48
CA THR A 201 -19.98 1.25 -4.01
C THR A 201 -19.30 1.69 -5.31
N ILE A 202 -18.00 1.51 -5.38
CA ILE A 202 -17.13 1.97 -6.45
C ILE A 202 -16.47 0.76 -7.13
N ARG A 203 -16.38 0.78 -8.46
CA ARG A 203 -15.66 -0.23 -9.24
C ARG A 203 -14.53 0.40 -10.06
N ILE A 204 -13.47 -0.38 -10.24
CA ILE A 204 -12.41 -0.09 -11.21
C ILE A 204 -12.76 -0.84 -12.51
N PRO A 205 -12.92 -0.16 -13.65
CA PRO A 205 -13.18 -0.83 -14.93
C PRO A 205 -12.08 -1.83 -15.28
N MET A 206 -12.47 -3.01 -15.77
CA MET A 206 -11.54 -4.05 -16.22
C MET A 206 -12.19 -4.93 -17.29
N VAL A 207 -11.35 -5.55 -18.14
CA VAL A 207 -11.81 -6.63 -19.03
C VAL A 207 -11.95 -7.91 -18.22
N GLU A 208 -13.14 -8.50 -18.21
CA GLU A 208 -13.44 -9.66 -17.36
C GLU A 208 -13.31 -11.01 -18.09
N THR A 209 -12.93 -11.01 -19.36
CA THR A 209 -12.86 -12.23 -20.19
C THR A 209 -11.80 -13.22 -19.70
N TYR A 210 -10.66 -12.72 -19.20
CA TYR A 210 -9.49 -13.56 -18.86
C TYR A 210 -9.07 -13.48 -17.39
N VAL A 211 -9.49 -12.43 -16.68
CA VAL A 211 -9.09 -12.16 -15.29
C VAL A 211 -10.32 -11.91 -14.42
N ARG A 212 -10.33 -12.49 -13.22
CA ARG A 212 -11.49 -12.39 -12.31
C ARG A 212 -11.59 -11.03 -11.62
N CYS A 213 -10.45 -10.51 -11.19
CA CYS A 213 -10.26 -9.23 -10.50
C CYS A 213 -8.81 -8.76 -10.66
N LEU A 214 -8.57 -7.47 -10.41
CA LEU A 214 -7.22 -6.95 -10.23
C LEU A 214 -6.60 -7.46 -8.92
N ASN A 215 -5.28 -7.45 -8.85
CA ASN A 215 -4.57 -7.62 -7.59
C ASN A 215 -5.02 -6.55 -6.58
N LEU A 216 -5.14 -6.92 -5.30
CA LEU A 216 -5.63 -6.02 -4.25
C LEU A 216 -4.74 -4.79 -4.07
N SER A 217 -3.41 -4.96 -4.04
CA SER A 217 -2.49 -3.83 -3.90
C SER A 217 -2.55 -2.86 -5.08
N VAL A 218 -2.68 -3.38 -6.30
CA VAL A 218 -2.90 -2.57 -7.51
C VAL A 218 -4.22 -1.79 -7.42
N SER A 219 -5.28 -2.45 -6.98
CA SER A 219 -6.61 -1.84 -6.83
C SER A 219 -6.59 -0.67 -5.83
N VAL A 220 -5.90 -0.87 -4.69
CA VAL A 220 -5.72 0.19 -3.68
C VAL A 220 -4.89 1.33 -4.25
N GLY A 221 -3.80 1.05 -4.96
CA GLY A 221 -2.97 2.07 -5.59
C GLY A 221 -3.76 2.95 -6.55
N ILE A 222 -4.55 2.35 -7.45
CA ILE A 222 -5.43 3.07 -8.39
C ILE A 222 -6.39 3.99 -7.62
N ALA A 223 -7.07 3.46 -6.61
CA ALA A 223 -8.05 4.20 -5.83
C ALA A 223 -7.44 5.37 -5.06
N VAL A 224 -6.32 5.13 -4.37
CA VAL A 224 -5.62 6.13 -3.57
C VAL A 224 -5.13 7.26 -4.46
N TYR A 225 -4.49 6.96 -5.59
CA TYR A 225 -3.94 8.00 -6.46
C TYR A 225 -5.01 8.76 -7.23
N GLU A 226 -6.13 8.14 -7.62
CA GLU A 226 -7.25 8.88 -8.22
C GLU A 226 -7.93 9.81 -7.21
N ALA A 227 -8.21 9.31 -5.99
CA ALA A 227 -8.77 10.15 -4.93
C ALA A 227 -7.82 11.31 -4.59
N SER A 228 -6.52 11.03 -4.47
CA SER A 228 -5.50 12.05 -4.21
C SER A 228 -5.41 13.08 -5.34
N ARG A 229 -5.51 12.65 -6.59
CA ARG A 229 -5.53 13.54 -7.76
C ARG A 229 -6.71 14.52 -7.69
N GLN A 230 -7.90 14.04 -7.36
CA GLN A 230 -9.09 14.90 -7.19
C GLN A 230 -8.97 15.86 -6.01
N LEU A 231 -8.23 15.46 -4.97
CA LEU A 231 -7.90 16.28 -3.80
C LEU A 231 -6.60 17.08 -3.98
N ASN A 232 -6.15 17.29 -5.22
CA ASN A 232 -4.96 18.09 -5.58
C ASN A 232 -3.67 17.67 -4.86
N TYR A 233 -3.56 16.41 -4.45
CA TYR A 233 -2.46 15.87 -3.65
C TYR A 233 -2.15 16.70 -2.40
N GLU A 234 -3.15 17.38 -1.82
CA GLU A 234 -2.96 18.30 -0.69
C GLU A 234 -2.23 17.64 0.49
N GLN A 235 -2.42 16.34 0.73
CA GLN A 235 -1.73 15.63 1.80
C GLN A 235 -0.21 15.43 1.59
N LEU A 236 0.28 15.66 0.37
CA LEU A 236 1.70 15.58 0.01
C LEU A 236 2.38 16.95 -0.03
N GLN A 237 1.61 18.04 0.03
CA GLN A 237 2.17 19.38 0.02
C GLN A 237 2.83 19.65 1.36
N VAL A 238 4.15 19.84 1.34
CA VAL A 238 4.90 20.29 2.52
C VAL A 238 4.41 21.70 2.85
N PRO A 239 4.03 22.01 4.11
CA PRO A 239 3.75 23.39 4.48
C PRO A 239 4.97 24.22 4.17
N SER A 240 4.86 25.17 3.23
CA SER A 240 5.95 26.08 2.90
C SER A 240 6.23 26.96 4.13
N THR A 241 7.15 26.51 4.98
CA THR A 241 7.78 27.35 5.97
C THR A 241 8.61 28.38 5.21
N ASN A 242 8.26 29.65 5.37
CA ASN A 242 9.10 30.76 4.92
C ASN A 242 10.48 30.66 5.56
N SER A 243 11.43 30.11 4.82
CA SER A 243 12.85 30.18 5.13
C SER A 243 13.61 29.81 3.86
N GLY A 244 14.31 30.80 3.30
CA GLY A 244 15.30 30.58 2.26
C GLY A 244 16.36 29.59 2.75
N ASP A 245 17.04 28.99 1.78
CA ASP A 245 18.13 28.01 1.92
C ASP A 245 17.72 26.54 2.10
N PHE A 246 17.12 25.93 1.09
CA PHE A 246 17.18 24.46 0.89
C PHE A 246 17.19 24.06 -0.59
N GLU A 247 17.88 24.83 -1.43
CA GLU A 247 18.20 24.47 -2.82
C GLU A 247 19.63 23.89 -2.88
N GLN A 248 19.85 22.71 -2.30
CA GLN A 248 20.99 21.81 -2.59
C GLN A 248 20.92 20.54 -1.73
N SER A 249 20.32 19.46 -2.26
CA SER A 249 20.69 18.05 -2.01
C SER A 249 19.63 17.01 -2.45
N LEU A 250 18.62 17.38 -3.24
CA LEU A 250 17.65 16.42 -3.81
C LEU A 250 17.97 16.05 -5.26
N LEU A 251 19.22 15.62 -5.49
CA LEU A 251 19.60 14.80 -6.64
C LEU A 251 20.30 13.56 -6.10
N THR A 252 19.52 12.67 -5.46
CA THR A 252 20.00 11.34 -5.13
C THR A 252 18.90 10.34 -5.48
N GLU A 253 19.16 9.61 -6.57
CA GLU A 253 18.50 8.38 -7.01
C GLU A 253 17.03 8.51 -7.47
N ASP A 254 16.85 8.86 -8.75
CA ASP A 254 15.66 8.51 -9.54
C ASP A 254 15.51 6.98 -9.57
N ILE A 255 14.89 6.41 -8.53
CA ILE A 255 14.45 5.03 -8.50
C ILE A 255 12.94 5.04 -8.74
N PHE A 256 12.55 5.14 -10.01
CA PHE A 256 11.29 4.56 -10.44
C PHE A 256 11.56 3.08 -10.74
N ALA A 257 10.97 2.20 -9.93
CA ALA A 257 11.00 0.75 -10.12
C ALA A 257 9.72 0.26 -10.83
#